data_AF-A0A4R3SC84-F1
#
_entry.id   AF-A0A4R3SC84-F1
#
_cell.length_a   1.000
_cell.length_b   1.000
_cell.length_c   1.000
_cell.angle_alpha   90.00
_cell.angle_beta   90.00
_cell.angle_gamma   90.00
#
_symmetry.space_group_name_H-M   'P 1'
#
loop_
_entity.id
_entity.type
_entity.pdbx_description
1 polymer ?
#
loop_
_entity_poly.entity_id
_entity_poly.type
_entity_poly.pdbx_seq_one_letter_code
_entity_poly.pdbx_strand_id
1 'polypeptide(L)'
;MLTSLIAGWLSDKLGRRKLFVAIAGIVGVVGLVIIALAPSLGMVLVGEFVMGAGMGVFYAVDLALITDVLPSDEDNAKDLGVVNIAQALPQSIVPAAAPGVIALTGGYSGFFITGAVVGLLGIVSVSRIRGVR
;
A
#
# COMPACT_ATOMS: atom_id res chain seq x y z
N MET A 1 -8.56 7.22 -7.80
CA MET A 1 -9.96 7.47 -7.36
C MET A 1 -11.01 7.00 -8.37
N LEU A 2 -10.74 6.97 -9.68
CA LEU A 2 -11.65 6.27 -10.62
C LEU A 2 -11.52 4.74 -10.52
N THR A 3 -10.31 4.25 -10.23
CA THR A 3 -10.02 2.82 -10.05
C THR A 3 -10.68 2.20 -8.82
N SER A 4 -10.96 2.99 -7.78
CA SER A 4 -11.53 2.49 -6.52
C SER A 4 -12.97 2.03 -6.67
N LEU A 5 -13.78 2.69 -7.51
CA LEU A 5 -15.19 2.32 -7.73
C LEU A 5 -15.31 0.94 -8.39
N ILE A 6 -14.52 0.70 -9.43
CA ILE A 6 -14.54 -0.57 -10.18
C ILE A 6 -13.92 -1.69 -9.35
N ALA A 7 -12.79 -1.41 -8.71
CA ALA A 7 -12.09 -2.42 -7.91
C ALA A 7 -12.82 -2.77 -6.61
N GLY A 8 -13.46 -1.80 -5.96
CA GLY A 8 -14.30 -2.03 -4.78
C GLY A 8 -15.49 -2.94 -5.12
N TRP A 9 -16.25 -2.59 -6.16
CA TRP A 9 -17.38 -3.42 -6.61
C TRP A 9 -16.96 -4.84 -7.01
N LEU A 10 -15.84 -4.97 -7.73
CA LEU A 10 -15.35 -6.27 -8.18
C LEU A 10 -14.81 -7.10 -7.00
N SER A 11 -14.15 -6.47 -6.03
CA SER A 11 -13.70 -7.11 -4.80
C SER A 11 -14.85 -7.61 -3.95
N ASP A 12 -15.86 -6.77 -3.72
CA ASP A 12 -17.05 -7.13 -2.95
C ASP A 12 -17.83 -8.27 -3.61
N LYS A 13 -17.97 -8.24 -4.94
CA LYS A 13 -18.64 -9.29 -5.70
C LYS A 13 -17.89 -10.62 -5.67
N LEU A 14 -16.55 -10.59 -5.69
CA LEU A 14 -15.72 -11.80 -5.71
C LEU A 14 -15.43 -12.34 -4.30
N GLY A 15 -15.63 -11.55 -3.25
CA GLY A 15 -15.35 -11.94 -1.86
C GLY A 15 -13.88 -12.32 -1.61
N ARG A 16 -12.96 -11.72 -2.39
CA ARG A 16 -11.51 -12.04 -2.38
C ARG A 16 -10.67 -10.82 -2.00
N ARG A 17 -10.98 -10.18 -0.88
CA ARG A 17 -10.41 -8.87 -0.50
C ARG A 17 -8.89 -8.90 -0.43
N LYS A 18 -8.31 -9.99 0.08
CA LYS A 18 -6.86 -10.18 0.17
C LYS A 18 -6.15 -10.15 -1.18
N LEU A 19 -6.78 -10.74 -2.19
CA LEU A 19 -6.22 -10.77 -3.55
C LEU A 19 -6.14 -9.35 -4.11
N PHE A 20 -7.16 -8.52 -3.89
CA PHE A 20 -7.17 -7.13 -4.35
C PHE A 20 -6.13 -6.28 -3.63
N VAL A 21 -5.94 -6.47 -2.32
CA VAL A 21 -4.87 -5.79 -1.57
C VAL A 21 -3.49 -6.21 -2.08
N ALA A 22 -3.27 -7.50 -2.33
CA ALA A 22 -2.01 -7.99 -2.88
C ALA A 22 -1.73 -7.43 -4.28
N ILE A 23 -2.73 -7.42 -5.17
CA ILE A 23 -2.62 -6.83 -6.52
C ILE A 23 -2.30 -5.33 -6.41
N ALA A 24 -3.01 -4.60 -5.55
CA ALA A 24 -2.77 -3.17 -5.33
C ALA A 24 -1.33 -2.90 -4.86
N GLY A 25 -0.85 -3.71 -3.90
CA GLY A 25 0.53 -3.64 -3.43
C GLY A 25 1.55 -3.93 -4.53
N ILE A 26 1.33 -4.98 -5.35
CA ILE A 26 2.21 -5.31 -6.47
C ILE A 26 2.27 -4.15 -7.47
N VAL A 27 1.12 -3.57 -7.81
CA VAL A 27 1.06 -2.40 -8.70
C VAL A 27 1.82 -1.21 -8.11
N GLY A 28 1.69 -0.96 -6.80
CA GLY A 28 2.47 0.05 -6.09
C GLY A 28 3.98 -0.19 -6.15
N VAL A 29 4.42 -1.43 -5.92
CA VAL A 29 5.84 -1.84 -6.04
C VAL A 29 6.37 -1.62 -7.45
N VAL A 30 5.59 -1.97 -8.48
CA VAL A 30 5.96 -1.71 -9.88
C VAL A 30 6.12 -0.20 -10.13
N GLY A 31 5.21 0.63 -9.62
CA GLY A 31 5.32 2.09 -9.69
C GLY A 31 6.61 2.61 -9.05
N LEU A 32 6.95 2.14 -7.84
CA LEU A 32 8.18 2.52 -7.15
C LEU A 32 9.44 2.12 -7.94
N VAL A 33 9.46 0.93 -8.55
CA VAL A 33 10.59 0.48 -9.39
C VAL A 33 10.72 1.34 -10.65
N ILE A 34 9.60 1.71 -11.28
CA ILE A 34 9.61 2.63 -12.43
C ILE A 34 10.22 3.98 -12.04
N ILE A 35 9.82 4.55 -10.90
CA ILE A 35 10.36 5.82 -10.40
C ILE A 35 11.86 5.68 -10.07
N ALA A 36 12.26 4.58 -9.44
CA ALA A 36 13.65 4.34 -9.08
C ALA A 36 14.60 4.32 -10.29
N LEU A 37 14.12 3.83 -11.42
CA LEU A 37 14.88 3.67 -12.66
C LEU A 37 14.59 4.79 -13.68
N ALA A 38 13.83 5.82 -13.29
CA ALA A 38 13.36 6.84 -14.21
C ALA A 38 14.52 7.74 -14.71
N PRO A 39 14.80 7.78 -16.04
CA PRO A 39 15.82 8.67 -16.61
C PRO A 39 15.32 10.10 -16.84
N SER A 40 14.02 10.35 -16.64
CA SER A 40 13.38 11.64 -16.93
C SER A 40 12.14 11.85 -16.07
N LEU A 41 11.71 13.10 -15.94
CA LEU A 41 10.46 13.45 -15.26
C LEU A 41 9.24 12.75 -15.84
N GLY A 42 9.21 12.54 -17.17
CA GLY A 42 8.12 11.81 -17.82
C GLY A 42 7.96 10.38 -17.28
N MET A 43 9.09 9.68 -17.05
CA MET A 43 9.06 8.34 -16.47
C MET A 43 8.68 8.33 -14.99
N VAL A 44 9.04 9.39 -14.25
CA VAL A 44 8.55 9.57 -12.86
C VAL A 44 7.02 9.70 -12.84
N LEU A 45 6.45 10.51 -13.75
CA LEU A 45 4.99 10.68 -13.86
C LEU A 45 4.28 9.38 -14.24
N VAL A 46 4.88 8.55 -15.11
CA VAL A 46 4.35 7.21 -15.42
C VAL A 46 4.36 6.32 -14.19
N GLY A 47 5.46 6.32 -13.42
CA GLY A 47 5.56 5.55 -12.18
C GLY A 47 4.54 5.98 -11.13
N GLU A 48 4.34 7.29 -10.96
CA GLU A 48 3.29 7.89 -10.12
C GLU A 48 1.88 7.50 -10.58
N PHE A 49 1.62 7.50 -11.88
CA PHE A 49 0.34 7.08 -12.43
C PHE A 49 0.04 5.60 -12.10
N VAL A 50 1.04 4.73 -12.26
CA VAL A 50 0.95 3.30 -11.91
C VAL A 50 0.72 3.14 -10.40
N MET A 51 1.50 3.84 -9.58
CA MET A 51 1.35 3.81 -8.12
C MET A 51 -0.04 4.30 -7.68
N GLY A 52 -0.53 5.39 -8.27
CA GLY A 52 -1.86 5.94 -8.00
C GLY A 52 -3.00 4.99 -8.39
N ALA A 53 -2.84 4.21 -9.46
CA ALA A 53 -3.78 3.15 -9.82
C ALA A 53 -3.86 2.09 -8.72
N GLY A 54 -2.70 1.64 -8.21
CA GLY A 54 -2.58 0.71 -7.09
C GLY A 54 -3.18 1.26 -5.80
N MET A 55 -2.83 2.48 -5.40
CA MET A 55 -3.40 3.14 -4.21
C MET A 55 -4.93 3.28 -4.29
N GLY A 56 -5.48 3.55 -5.47
CA GLY A 56 -6.93 3.60 -5.64
C GLY A 56 -7.61 2.25 -5.38
N VAL A 57 -7.01 1.15 -5.81
CA VAL A 57 -7.50 -0.19 -5.46
C VAL A 57 -7.33 -0.45 -3.98
N PHE A 58 -6.15 -0.15 -3.41
CA PHE A 58 -5.84 -0.35 -2.00
C PHE A 58 -6.87 0.33 -1.10
N TYR A 59 -7.11 1.63 -1.25
CA TYR A 59 -8.08 2.35 -0.43
C TYR A 59 -9.52 1.84 -0.57
N ALA A 60 -9.89 1.25 -1.73
CA ALA A 60 -11.23 0.71 -1.93
C ALA A 60 -11.50 -0.55 -1.09
N VAL A 61 -10.47 -1.36 -0.84
CA VAL A 61 -10.62 -2.68 -0.20
C VAL A 61 -9.97 -2.79 1.17
N ASP A 62 -9.02 -1.91 1.50
CA ASP A 62 -8.23 -1.97 2.74
C ASP A 62 -9.11 -1.77 3.97
N LEU A 63 -9.92 -0.71 4.02
CA LEU A 63 -10.82 -0.47 5.14
C LEU A 63 -11.81 -1.63 5.33
N ALA A 64 -12.32 -2.18 4.24
CA ALA A 64 -13.25 -3.30 4.30
C ALA A 64 -12.57 -4.61 4.75
N LEU A 65 -11.31 -4.85 4.36
CA LEU A 65 -10.53 -5.98 4.86
C LEU A 65 -10.26 -5.83 6.37
N ILE A 66 -9.96 -4.61 6.82
CA ILE A 66 -9.72 -4.31 8.23
C ILE A 66 -10.98 -4.57 9.05
N THR A 67 -12.14 -4.10 8.61
CA THR A 67 -13.41 -4.35 9.31
C THR A 67 -13.76 -5.83 9.35
N ASP A 68 -13.46 -6.60 8.30
CA ASP A 68 -13.72 -8.05 8.25
C ASP A 68 -12.88 -8.86 9.25
N VAL A 69 -11.77 -8.30 9.76
CA VAL A 69 -10.89 -8.97 10.75
C VAL A 69 -11.12 -8.49 12.18
N LEU A 70 -12.05 -7.55 12.42
CA LEU A 70 -12.33 -7.05 13.76
C LEU A 70 -13.02 -8.15 14.60
N PRO A 71 -12.51 -8.45 15.81
CA PRO A 71 -12.91 -9.61 16.60
C PRO A 71 -14.27 -9.46 17.32
N SER A 72 -14.70 -8.23 17.68
CA SER A 72 -16.00 -7.99 18.33
C SER A 72 -16.46 -6.53 18.21
N ASP A 73 -17.78 -6.31 18.25
CA ASP A 73 -18.36 -4.96 18.20
C ASP A 73 -18.08 -4.10 19.45
N GLU A 74 -17.74 -4.73 20.59
CA GLU A 74 -17.43 -4.02 21.85
C GLU A 74 -16.05 -3.34 21.84
N ASP A 75 -15.05 -3.92 21.16
CA ASP A 75 -13.67 -3.40 21.10
C ASP A 75 -13.35 -2.64 19.79
N ASN A 76 -14.34 -2.49 18.89
CA ASN A 76 -14.17 -1.85 17.57
C ASN A 76 -13.46 -0.48 17.63
N ALA A 77 -13.78 0.35 18.62
CA ALA A 77 -13.15 1.67 18.76
C ALA A 77 -11.64 1.58 19.07
N LYS A 78 -11.24 0.60 19.88
CA LYS A 78 -9.84 0.37 20.24
C LYS A 78 -9.05 -0.20 19.07
N ASP A 79 -9.63 -1.17 18.36
CA ASP A 79 -8.98 -1.82 17.22
C ASP A 79 -8.86 -0.87 16.02
N LEU A 80 -9.88 -0.06 15.75
CA LEU A 80 -9.79 1.04 14.77
C LEU A 80 -8.79 2.11 15.22
N GLY A 81 -8.58 2.31 16.52
CA GLY A 81 -7.50 3.14 17.05
C GLY A 81 -6.12 2.62 16.65
N VAL A 82 -5.87 1.31 16.78
CA VAL A 82 -4.61 0.67 16.36
C VAL A 82 -4.39 0.80 14.86
N VAL A 83 -5.44 0.62 14.06
CA VAL A 83 -5.40 0.82 12.60
C VAL A 83 -5.02 2.25 12.24
N ASN A 84 -5.62 3.24 12.88
CA ASN A 84 -5.29 4.66 12.65
C ASN A 84 -3.83 4.95 12.98
N ILE A 85 -3.30 4.38 14.08
CA ILE A 85 -1.87 4.50 14.41
C ILE A 85 -1.02 3.86 13.30
N ALA A 86 -1.38 2.67 12.84
CA ALA A 86 -0.67 1.98 11.76
C ALA A 86 -0.66 2.77 10.44
N GLN A 87 -1.74 3.51 10.13
CA GLN A 87 -1.80 4.40 8.97
C GLN A 87 -1.04 5.72 9.19
N ALA A 88 -1.07 6.25 10.42
CA ALA A 88 -0.49 7.54 10.72
C ALA A 88 1.03 7.50 10.91
N LEU A 89 1.59 6.38 11.40
CA LEU A 89 3.02 6.26 11.65
C LEU A 89 3.88 6.41 10.37
N PRO A 90 3.57 5.71 9.26
CA PRO A 90 4.35 5.84 8.02
C PRO A 90 4.41 7.27 7.49
N GLN A 91 3.30 8.02 7.57
CA GLN A 91 3.23 9.38 7.01
C GLN A 91 4.19 10.36 7.70
N SER A 92 4.55 10.10 8.96
CA SER A 92 5.48 10.93 9.73
C SER A 92 6.90 10.38 9.73
N ILE A 93 7.04 9.05 9.85
CA ILE A 93 8.36 8.39 9.93
C ILE A 93 9.08 8.43 8.58
N VAL A 94 8.38 8.19 7.46
CA VAL A 94 9.01 8.09 6.14
C VAL A 94 9.67 9.42 5.73
N PRO A 95 9.01 10.60 5.82
CA PRO A 95 9.67 11.88 5.51
C PRO A 95 10.85 12.19 6.44
N ALA A 96 10.73 11.85 7.73
CA ALA A 96 11.81 12.07 8.70
C ALA A 96 13.03 11.16 8.43
N ALA A 97 12.80 9.92 8.01
CA ALA A 97 13.86 8.96 7.70
C ALA A 97 14.43 9.12 6.29
N ALA A 98 13.67 9.73 5.36
CA ALA A 98 14.02 9.80 3.95
C ALA A 98 15.43 10.36 3.67
N PRO A 99 15.89 11.47 4.28
CA PRO A 99 17.24 11.98 4.05
C PRO A 99 18.33 10.96 4.42
N GLY A 100 18.15 10.25 5.54
CA GLY A 100 19.09 9.23 5.99
C GLY A 100 19.11 8.02 5.06
N VAL A 101 17.94 7.54 4.64
CA VAL A 101 17.84 6.43 3.69
C VAL A 101 18.45 6.80 2.34
N ILE A 102 18.17 8.01 1.83
CA ILE A 102 18.76 8.52 0.58
C ILE A 102 20.29 8.55 0.68
N ALA A 103 20.83 9.06 1.79
CA ALA A 103 22.28 9.11 2.01
C ALA A 103 22.92 7.71 2.08
N LEU A 104 22.28 6.76 2.75
CA LEU A 104 22.78 5.39 2.92
C LEU A 104 22.67 4.54 1.65
N THR A 105 21.69 4.83 0.80
CA THR A 105 21.37 4.03 -0.40
C THR A 105 21.93 4.62 -1.69
N GLY A 106 22.66 5.74 -1.60
CA GLY A 106 23.34 6.36 -2.74
C GLY A 106 22.44 7.22 -3.63
N GLY A 107 21.28 7.66 -3.14
CA GLY A 107 20.39 8.59 -3.85
C GLY A 107 18.92 8.18 -3.87
N TYR A 108 18.13 8.89 -4.68
CA TYR A 108 16.69 8.67 -4.80
C TYR A 108 16.33 7.29 -5.34
N SER A 109 17.09 6.75 -6.30
CA SER A 109 16.88 5.39 -6.81
C SER A 109 16.94 4.36 -5.69
N GLY A 110 17.95 4.46 -4.80
CA GLY A 110 18.09 3.59 -3.64
C GLY A 110 16.94 3.73 -2.63
N PHE A 111 16.45 4.96 -2.42
CA PHE A 111 15.28 5.24 -1.58
C PHE A 111 14.01 4.57 -2.11
N PHE A 112 13.71 4.71 -3.40
CA PHE A 112 12.52 4.10 -4.01
C PHE A 112 12.62 2.57 -4.08
N ILE A 113 13.80 2.00 -4.32
CA ILE A 113 14.03 0.54 -4.23
C ILE A 113 13.83 0.04 -2.80
N THR A 114 14.30 0.78 -1.79
CA THR A 114 14.07 0.43 -0.38
C THR A 114 12.57 0.41 -0.08
N GLY A 115 11.83 1.41 -0.55
CA GLY A 115 10.36 1.44 -0.47
C GLY A 115 9.71 0.24 -1.16
N ALA A 116 10.20 -0.16 -2.34
CA ALA A 116 9.70 -1.33 -3.06
C ALA A 116 9.91 -2.64 -2.28
N VAL A 117 11.07 -2.82 -1.63
CA VAL A 117 11.35 -3.97 -0.76
C VAL A 117 10.42 -3.99 0.45
N VAL A 118 10.23 -2.85 1.12
CA VAL A 118 9.30 -2.74 2.25
C VAL A 118 7.86 -3.03 1.81
N GLY A 119 7.44 -2.53 0.65
CA GLY A 119 6.15 -2.83 0.05
C GLY A 119 5.95 -4.32 -0.21
N LEU A 120 6.96 -5.02 -0.73
CA LEU A 120 6.93 -6.48 -0.91
C LEU A 120 6.77 -7.23 0.41
N LEU A 121 7.47 -6.81 1.46
CA LEU A 121 7.30 -7.38 2.80
C LEU A 121 5.88 -7.15 3.33
N GLY A 122 5.29 -5.99 3.06
CA GLY A 122 3.89 -5.69 3.37
C GLY A 122 2.93 -6.65 2.66
N ILE A 123 3.09 -6.87 1.36
CA ILE A 123 2.28 -7.81 0.56
C ILE A 123 2.37 -9.23 1.14
N VAL A 124 3.58 -9.69 1.48
CA VAL A 124 3.78 -11.00 2.10
C VAL A 124 3.08 -11.07 3.46
N SER A 125 3.08 -9.98 4.23
CA SER A 125 2.40 -9.93 5.52
C SER A 125 0.88 -10.06 5.39
N VAL A 126 0.28 -9.42 4.39
CA VAL A 126 -1.15 -9.55 4.07
C VAL A 126 -1.53 -10.99 3.73
N SER A 127 -0.67 -11.72 3.01
CA SER A 127 -0.90 -13.13 2.69
C SER A 127 -0.98 -14.04 3.92
N ARG A 128 -0.44 -13.61 5.07
CA ARG A 128 -0.46 -14.38 6.33
C ARG A 128 -1.68 -14.10 7.21
N ILE A 129 -2.50 -13.12 6.88
CA ILE A 129 -3.75 -12.85 7.61
C ILE A 129 -4.59 -14.14 7.56
N ARG A 130 -5.11 -14.62 8.68
CA ARG A 130 -6.04 -15.76 8.76
C ARG A 130 -7.45 -15.21 9.00
N GLY A 131 -8.49 -15.82 8.43
CA GLY A 131 -9.90 -15.46 8.70
C GLY A 131 -10.70 -14.84 7.54
N VAL A 132 -10.04 -14.25 6.53
CA VAL A 132 -10.72 -13.65 5.35
C VAL A 132 -10.24 -14.33 4.05
N ARG A 133 -11.06 -14.39 2.99
CA ARG A 133 -10.67 -14.93 1.68
C ARG A 133 -10.27 -13.85 0.69
#